data_AF-A0AAP5YD59-F1
#
_entry.id   AF-A0AAP5YD59-F1
#
_cell.length_a   1.000
_cell.length_b   1.000
_cell.length_c   1.000
_cell.angle_alpha   90.00
_cell.angle_beta   90.00
_cell.angle_gamma   90.00
#
_symmetry.space_group_name_H-M   'P 1'
#
loop_
_entity.id
_entity.type
_entity.pdbx_description
1 polymer ?
#
loop_
_entity_poly.entity_id
_entity_poly.type
_entity_poly.pdbx_seq_one_letter_code
_entity_poly.pdbx_strand_id
1 'polypeptide(L)'
;SKSRFFQNTGKESTCQSLDFKGQFELLQTSRTQSDPNAYMAEQNQTGWSWGARVYIQMMMATQHEGVLKNGWHLLARLHLIEREFNRLKADEALWNAKQSSIGFSMYTKDEANSISNNDWLLIALSYVAQRDMTNYLDMWGFSFSEKAKQQVVALNLTPMPLTYFASSNTGYCLNEFAQTPVSIDGQTVWPLN
;
A
#
# COMPACT_ATOMS: atom_id res chain seq x y z
N SER A 1 3.83 -3.31 -18.73
CA SER A 1 4.91 -3.02 -17.77
C SER A 1 6.16 -3.83 -18.13
N LYS A 2 7.33 -3.41 -17.65
CA LYS A 2 8.61 -4.14 -17.81
C LYS A 2 8.54 -5.56 -17.25
N SER A 3 7.87 -5.72 -16.11
CA SER A 3 7.63 -7.04 -15.53
C SER A 3 6.76 -7.94 -16.41
N ARG A 4 5.69 -7.41 -17.02
CA ARG A 4 4.89 -8.17 -18.00
C ARG A 4 5.69 -8.55 -19.25
N PHE A 5 6.59 -7.68 -19.72
CA PHE A 5 7.46 -7.99 -20.85
C PHE A 5 8.38 -9.17 -20.52
N PHE A 6 9.02 -9.17 -19.34
CA PHE A 6 9.84 -10.27 -18.88
C PHE A 6 9.02 -11.57 -18.74
N GLN A 7 7.87 -11.53 -18.07
CA GLN A 7 6.98 -12.70 -17.91
C GLN A 7 6.56 -13.32 -19.26
N ASN A 8 6.32 -12.49 -20.28
CA ASN A 8 5.87 -12.97 -21.59
C ASN A 8 7.00 -13.48 -22.49
N THR A 9 8.23 -13.00 -22.30
CA THR A 9 9.31 -13.21 -23.28
C THR A 9 10.56 -13.88 -22.71
N GLY A 10 10.70 -13.92 -21.38
CA GLY A 10 11.94 -14.26 -20.68
C GLY A 10 13.07 -13.26 -20.90
N LYS A 11 12.85 -12.17 -21.66
CA LYS A 11 13.87 -11.17 -21.97
C LYS A 11 13.87 -10.07 -20.93
N GLU A 12 15.04 -9.76 -20.41
CA GLU A 12 15.23 -8.64 -19.52
C GLU A 12 14.99 -7.32 -20.26
N SER A 13 14.36 -6.38 -19.56
CA SER A 13 14.26 -4.99 -19.98
C SER A 13 14.88 -4.11 -18.89
N THR A 14 15.24 -2.88 -19.21
CA THR A 14 15.88 -1.97 -18.25
C THR A 14 14.94 -1.65 -17.08
N CYS A 15 14.98 -2.44 -16.00
CA CYS A 15 14.26 -2.16 -14.76
C CYS A 15 14.90 -0.98 -14.02
N GLN A 16 14.11 -0.24 -13.26
CA GLN A 16 14.67 0.82 -12.43
C GLN A 16 15.41 0.20 -11.25
N SER A 17 16.62 0.66 -10.96
CA SER A 17 17.33 0.28 -9.73
C SER A 17 16.69 0.98 -8.53
N LEU A 18 16.20 0.19 -7.57
CA LEU A 18 15.58 0.68 -6.33
C LEU A 18 16.21 -0.04 -5.12
N ASP A 19 16.59 0.68 -4.07
CA ASP A 19 17.29 0.11 -2.92
C ASP A 19 16.32 -0.54 -1.90
N PHE A 20 15.93 -1.79 -2.13
CA PHE A 20 15.01 -2.49 -1.22
C PHE A 20 15.66 -2.76 0.16
N LYS A 21 16.97 -3.03 0.19
CA LYS A 21 17.71 -3.31 1.43
C LYS A 21 17.69 -2.12 2.37
N GLY A 22 18.08 -0.93 1.91
CA GLY A 22 18.11 0.26 2.75
C GLY A 22 16.71 0.67 3.24
N GLN A 23 15.67 0.47 2.43
CA GLN A 23 14.29 0.70 2.88
C GLN A 23 13.88 -0.29 3.98
N PHE A 24 14.22 -1.58 3.82
CA PHE A 24 13.95 -2.61 4.83
C PHE A 24 14.70 -2.33 6.13
N GLU A 25 16.00 -2.02 6.08
CA GLU A 25 16.81 -1.75 7.26
C GLU A 25 16.32 -0.52 8.03
N LEU A 26 15.82 0.51 7.33
CA LEU A 26 15.18 1.66 7.96
C LEU A 26 13.87 1.27 8.68
N LEU A 27 13.04 0.43 8.06
CA LEU A 27 11.84 -0.10 8.71
C LEU A 27 12.18 -0.94 9.94
N GLN A 28 13.20 -1.80 9.87
CA GLN A 28 13.66 -2.57 11.03
C GLN A 28 14.17 -1.67 12.15
N THR A 29 14.93 -0.63 11.80
CA THR A 29 15.37 0.38 12.77
C THR A 29 14.17 1.05 13.45
N SER A 30 13.11 1.39 12.71
CA SER A 30 11.90 1.99 13.27
C SER A 30 11.27 1.12 14.37
N ARG A 31 11.30 -0.21 14.21
CA ARG A 31 10.69 -1.14 15.18
C ARG A 31 11.42 -1.18 16.52
N THR A 32 12.62 -0.62 16.61
CA THR A 32 13.38 -0.49 17.86
C THR A 32 13.07 0.80 18.63
N GLN A 33 12.29 1.70 18.04
CA GLN A 33 11.96 3.00 18.61
C GLN A 33 10.70 2.93 19.49
N SER A 34 10.55 3.86 20.43
CA SER A 34 9.37 3.94 21.30
C SER A 34 8.08 4.26 20.54
N ASP A 35 8.20 5.11 19.51
CA ASP A 35 7.13 5.39 18.55
C ASP A 35 7.66 5.14 17.13
N PRO A 36 7.47 3.91 16.61
CA PRO A 36 7.93 3.56 15.29
C PRO A 36 7.26 4.34 14.14
N ASN A 37 6.02 4.82 14.32
CA ASN A 37 5.31 5.62 13.31
C ASN A 37 5.93 7.02 13.23
N ALA A 38 6.09 7.69 14.38
CA ALA A 38 6.69 9.01 14.47
C ALA A 38 8.13 9.00 13.92
N TYR A 39 8.93 7.98 14.28
CA TYR A 39 10.28 7.82 13.74
C TYR A 39 10.28 7.74 12.21
N MET A 40 9.36 6.98 11.61
CA MET A 40 9.26 6.87 10.15
C MET A 40 8.78 8.17 9.49
N ALA A 41 7.86 8.90 10.12
CA ALA A 41 7.39 10.19 9.65
C ALA A 41 8.52 11.24 9.63
N GLU A 42 9.38 11.25 10.66
CA GLU A 42 10.54 12.14 10.78
C GLU A 42 11.59 11.94 9.68
N GLN A 43 11.64 10.76 9.05
CA GLN A 43 12.54 10.50 7.92
C GLN A 43 12.20 11.34 6.68
N ASN A 44 11.00 11.93 6.63
CA ASN A 44 10.53 12.83 5.57
C ASN A 44 10.79 12.29 4.15
N GLN A 45 10.57 10.97 3.97
CA GLN A 45 10.86 10.27 2.73
C GLN A 45 9.80 10.59 1.65
N THR A 46 10.03 11.67 0.92
CA THR A 46 9.12 12.19 -0.12
C THR A 46 9.58 11.88 -1.55
N GLY A 47 10.76 11.29 -1.70
CA GLY A 47 11.34 10.98 -3.01
C GLY A 47 10.56 9.92 -3.79
N TRP A 48 10.52 10.06 -5.12
CA TRP A 48 9.82 9.12 -6.00
C TRP A 48 10.24 7.67 -5.78
N SER A 49 11.54 7.40 -5.61
CA SER A 49 12.06 6.04 -5.41
C SER A 49 11.57 5.40 -4.12
N TRP A 50 11.35 6.19 -3.07
CA TRP A 50 10.75 5.73 -1.82
C TRP A 50 9.29 5.32 -2.04
N GLY A 51 8.47 6.24 -2.54
CA GLY A 51 7.05 5.99 -2.81
C GLY A 51 6.83 4.82 -3.77
N ALA A 52 7.66 4.71 -4.82
CA ALA A 52 7.60 3.59 -5.75
C ALA A 52 7.80 2.24 -5.04
N ARG A 53 8.79 2.12 -4.15
CA ARG A 53 9.03 0.89 -3.38
C ARG A 53 7.86 0.60 -2.42
N VAL A 54 7.30 1.60 -1.74
CA VAL A 54 6.12 1.41 -0.86
C VAL A 54 4.95 0.79 -1.64
N TYR A 55 4.63 1.32 -2.83
CA TYR A 55 3.59 0.75 -3.68
C TYR A 55 3.93 -0.64 -4.21
N ILE A 56 5.18 -0.88 -4.62
CA ILE A 56 5.64 -2.21 -5.03
C ILE A 56 5.46 -3.22 -3.89
N GLN A 57 5.81 -2.86 -2.66
CA GLN A 57 5.60 -3.71 -1.48
C GLN A 57 4.11 -4.05 -1.28
N MET A 58 3.21 -3.07 -1.40
CA MET A 58 1.76 -3.34 -1.34
C MET A 58 1.27 -4.26 -2.47
N MET A 59 1.80 -4.09 -3.69
CA MET A 59 1.49 -4.99 -4.81
C MET A 59 1.99 -6.42 -4.55
N MET A 60 3.18 -6.57 -3.99
CA MET A 60 3.73 -7.88 -3.63
C MET A 60 2.93 -8.52 -2.50
N ALA A 61 2.60 -7.77 -1.46
CA ALA A 61 1.80 -8.23 -0.32
C ALA A 61 0.42 -8.72 -0.77
N THR A 62 -0.31 -7.92 -1.55
CA THR A 62 -1.63 -8.33 -2.07
C THR A 62 -1.57 -9.55 -3.00
N GLN A 63 -0.46 -9.77 -3.70
CA GLN A 63 -0.26 -10.99 -4.48
C GLN A 63 0.03 -12.21 -3.60
N HIS A 64 0.94 -12.05 -2.64
CA HIS A 64 1.33 -13.11 -1.71
C HIS A 64 0.13 -13.58 -0.87
N GLU A 65 -0.69 -12.64 -0.41
CA GLU A 65 -1.91 -12.87 0.37
C GLU A 65 -3.07 -13.47 -0.45
N GLY A 66 -2.87 -13.74 -1.74
CA GLY A 66 -3.89 -14.31 -2.63
C GLY A 66 -5.04 -13.37 -2.99
N VAL A 67 -5.01 -12.10 -2.55
CA VAL A 67 -6.02 -11.08 -2.90
C VAL A 67 -5.99 -10.80 -4.39
N LEU A 68 -4.78 -10.63 -4.94
CA LEU A 68 -4.55 -10.37 -6.35
C LEU A 68 -3.77 -11.50 -6.98
N LYS A 69 -4.31 -12.12 -8.03
CA LYS A 69 -3.53 -13.04 -8.87
C LYS A 69 -2.28 -12.36 -9.47
N ASN A 70 -2.39 -11.06 -9.76
CA ASN A 70 -1.29 -10.24 -10.24
C ASN A 70 -1.26 -8.93 -9.43
N GLY A 71 -0.27 -8.80 -8.55
CA GLY A 71 -0.10 -7.66 -7.66
C GLY A 71 -0.04 -6.31 -8.38
N TRP A 72 0.50 -6.29 -9.59
CA TRP A 72 0.59 -5.08 -10.43
C TRP A 72 -0.78 -4.46 -10.75
N HIS A 73 -1.88 -5.19 -10.55
CA HIS A 73 -3.23 -4.65 -10.72
C HIS A 73 -3.70 -3.75 -9.58
N LEU A 74 -2.97 -3.68 -8.46
CA LEU A 74 -3.36 -2.86 -7.31
C LEU A 74 -3.54 -1.38 -7.68
N LEU A 75 -2.58 -0.76 -8.37
CA LEU A 75 -2.68 0.64 -8.78
C LEU A 75 -3.84 0.89 -9.75
N ALA A 76 -4.09 -0.05 -10.66
CA ALA A 76 -5.23 0.06 -11.57
C ALA A 76 -6.56 0.03 -10.78
N ARG A 77 -6.69 -0.85 -9.77
CA ARG A 77 -7.85 -0.85 -8.87
C ARG A 77 -7.97 0.44 -8.08
N LEU A 78 -6.87 0.97 -7.56
CA LEU A 78 -6.85 2.24 -6.83
C LEU A 78 -7.34 3.41 -7.72
N HIS A 79 -6.88 3.51 -8.96
CA HIS A 79 -7.36 4.52 -9.91
C HIS A 79 -8.83 4.37 -10.29
N LEU A 80 -9.36 3.13 -10.34
CA LEU A 80 -10.79 2.91 -10.55
C LEU A 80 -11.61 3.47 -9.38
N ILE A 81 -11.15 3.23 -8.13
CA ILE A 81 -11.79 3.79 -6.94
C ILE A 81 -11.66 5.31 -6.89
N GLU A 82 -10.50 5.87 -7.21
CA GLU A 82 -10.29 7.32 -7.30
C GLU A 82 -11.27 7.99 -8.26
N ARG A 83 -11.40 7.44 -9.47
CA ARG A 83 -12.32 7.96 -10.47
C ARG A 83 -13.78 7.85 -10.01
N GLU A 84 -14.15 6.71 -9.42
CA GLU A 84 -15.53 6.51 -8.94
C GLU A 84 -15.84 7.40 -7.74
N PHE A 85 -14.92 7.54 -6.79
CA PHE A 85 -15.04 8.46 -5.66
C PHE A 85 -15.30 9.89 -6.14
N ASN A 86 -14.51 10.37 -7.11
CA ASN A 86 -14.68 11.71 -7.68
C ASN A 86 -15.99 11.86 -8.47
N ARG A 87 -16.45 10.81 -9.16
CA ARG A 87 -17.75 10.81 -9.84
C ARG A 87 -18.91 10.88 -8.84
N LEU A 88 -18.85 10.10 -7.76
CA LEU A 88 -19.90 10.03 -6.75
C LEU A 88 -20.01 11.32 -5.95
N LYS A 89 -18.88 11.91 -5.52
CA LYS A 89 -18.91 13.11 -4.66
C LYS A 89 -19.38 14.39 -5.37
N ALA A 90 -19.48 14.35 -6.71
CA ALA A 90 -20.00 15.45 -7.51
C ALA A 90 -21.52 15.64 -7.39
N ASP A 91 -22.25 14.65 -6.88
CA ASP A 91 -23.71 14.68 -6.76
C ASP A 91 -24.16 13.99 -5.46
N GLU A 92 -25.02 14.67 -4.70
CA GLU A 92 -25.41 14.20 -3.36
C GLU A 92 -26.29 12.95 -3.41
N ALA A 93 -27.20 12.86 -4.38
CA ALA A 93 -28.06 11.69 -4.54
C ALA A 93 -27.23 10.46 -4.93
N LEU A 94 -26.25 10.63 -5.84
CA LEU A 94 -25.30 9.59 -6.22
C LEU A 94 -24.42 9.16 -5.05
N TRP A 95 -23.88 10.12 -4.28
CA TRP A 95 -23.07 9.83 -3.11
C TRP A 95 -23.83 8.98 -2.10
N ASN A 96 -25.00 9.44 -1.66
CA ASN A 96 -25.84 8.75 -0.68
C ASN A 96 -26.24 7.34 -1.16
N ALA A 97 -26.44 7.15 -2.47
CA ALA A 97 -26.81 5.86 -3.04
C ALA A 97 -25.64 4.87 -3.19
N LYS A 98 -24.38 5.34 -3.27
CA LYS A 98 -23.25 4.53 -3.76
C LYS A 98 -21.96 4.61 -2.92
N GLN A 99 -21.85 5.48 -1.93
CA GLN A 99 -20.65 5.60 -1.09
C GLN A 99 -20.16 4.26 -0.52
N SER A 100 -21.09 3.38 -0.13
CA SER A 100 -20.77 2.05 0.41
C SER A 100 -20.15 1.12 -0.63
N SER A 101 -20.44 1.29 -1.93
CA SER A 101 -19.86 0.44 -2.99
C SER A 101 -18.40 0.75 -3.32
N ILE A 102 -17.84 1.78 -2.67
CA ILE A 102 -16.42 2.15 -2.77
C ILE A 102 -15.73 2.22 -1.41
N GLY A 103 -16.38 1.74 -0.35
CA GLY A 103 -15.79 1.64 1.00
C GLY A 103 -15.93 2.87 1.89
N PHE A 104 -16.79 3.83 1.55
CA PHE A 104 -16.96 5.10 2.29
C PHE A 104 -18.33 5.23 2.96
N SER A 105 -18.87 4.14 3.51
CA SER A 105 -20.22 4.07 4.08
C SER A 105 -20.51 5.04 5.24
N MET A 106 -19.48 5.51 5.95
CA MET A 106 -19.57 6.40 7.11
C MET A 106 -19.29 7.88 6.79
N TYR A 107 -18.98 8.19 5.53
CA TYR A 107 -18.64 9.55 5.11
C TYR A 107 -19.84 10.20 4.42
N THR A 108 -20.26 11.38 4.90
CA THR A 108 -21.14 12.25 4.13
C THR A 108 -20.41 12.85 2.93
N LYS A 109 -21.15 13.44 1.97
CA LYS A 109 -20.54 14.08 0.80
C LYS A 109 -19.59 15.20 1.19
N ASP A 110 -19.96 16.01 2.17
CA ASP A 110 -19.15 17.14 2.63
C ASP A 110 -17.86 16.66 3.29
N GLU A 111 -17.94 15.61 4.12
CA GLU A 111 -16.76 14.98 4.71
C GLU A 111 -15.86 14.33 3.66
N ALA A 112 -16.44 13.74 2.60
CA ALA A 112 -15.70 13.21 1.47
C ALA A 112 -15.02 14.30 0.63
N ASN A 113 -15.56 15.52 0.61
CA ASN A 113 -14.92 16.67 -0.04
C ASN A 113 -13.80 17.27 0.81
N SER A 114 -13.88 17.17 2.14
CA SER A 114 -12.85 17.66 3.08
C SER A 114 -11.87 16.59 3.56
N ILE A 115 -11.97 15.35 3.06
CA ILE A 115 -11.14 14.24 3.50
C ILE A 115 -9.65 14.52 3.21
N SER A 116 -8.77 14.14 4.14
CA SER A 116 -7.34 14.22 3.91
C SER A 116 -6.87 13.15 2.91
N ASN A 117 -5.76 13.40 2.23
CA ASN A 117 -5.16 12.41 1.31
C ASN A 117 -4.82 11.10 2.03
N ASN A 118 -4.32 11.17 3.27
CA ASN A 118 -3.98 9.98 4.05
C ASN A 118 -5.21 9.15 4.42
N ASP A 119 -6.27 9.81 4.89
CA ASP A 119 -7.53 9.12 5.24
C ASP A 119 -8.16 8.46 4.01
N TRP A 120 -8.17 9.18 2.87
CA TRP A 120 -8.65 8.63 1.61
C TRP A 120 -7.82 7.43 1.17
N LEU A 121 -6.49 7.52 1.23
CA LEU A 121 -5.58 6.43 0.87
C LEU A 121 -5.79 5.21 1.77
N LEU A 122 -5.92 5.38 3.09
CA LEU A 122 -6.16 4.28 4.02
C LEU A 122 -7.43 3.50 3.64
N ILE A 123 -8.54 4.20 3.47
CA ILE A 123 -9.83 3.57 3.17
C ILE A 123 -9.79 2.92 1.78
N ALA A 124 -9.33 3.66 0.77
CA ALA A 124 -9.30 3.18 -0.61
C ALA A 124 -8.37 1.97 -0.76
N LEU A 125 -7.16 2.02 -0.18
CA LEU A 125 -6.23 0.89 -0.20
C LEU A 125 -6.78 -0.31 0.55
N SER A 126 -7.38 -0.11 1.73
CA SER A 126 -8.00 -1.22 2.47
C SER A 126 -9.09 -1.90 1.64
N TYR A 127 -9.93 -1.09 0.98
CA TYR A 127 -10.99 -1.59 0.11
C TYR A 127 -10.47 -2.38 -1.10
N VAL A 128 -9.49 -1.84 -1.86
CA VAL A 128 -9.00 -2.53 -3.07
C VAL A 128 -8.07 -3.70 -2.79
N ALA A 129 -7.38 -3.66 -1.64
CA ALA A 129 -6.53 -4.73 -1.15
C ALA A 129 -7.29 -5.80 -0.35
N GLN A 130 -8.57 -5.58 -0.04
CA GLN A 130 -9.39 -6.50 0.77
C GLN A 130 -8.68 -6.95 2.06
N ARG A 131 -7.98 -6.00 2.67
CA ARG A 131 -7.22 -6.15 3.91
C ARG A 131 -7.33 -4.85 4.69
N ASP A 132 -7.32 -4.93 6.01
CA ASP A 132 -7.16 -3.74 6.83
C ASP A 132 -5.69 -3.26 6.72
N MET A 133 -5.51 -2.10 6.09
CA MET A 133 -4.20 -1.49 5.81
C MET A 133 -3.75 -0.53 6.92
N THR A 134 -4.49 -0.39 8.03
CA THR A 134 -4.22 0.59 9.08
C THR A 134 -2.81 0.43 9.64
N ASN A 135 -2.49 -0.74 10.18
CA ASN A 135 -1.16 -1.02 10.72
C ASN A 135 -0.07 -1.08 9.63
N TYR A 136 -0.44 -1.52 8.43
CA TYR A 136 0.50 -1.61 7.32
C TYR A 136 0.96 -0.24 6.85
N LEU A 137 0.06 0.74 6.75
CA LEU A 137 0.41 2.11 6.37
C LEU A 137 1.01 2.87 7.55
N ASP A 138 0.58 2.60 8.78
CA ASP A 138 1.23 3.11 9.99
C ASP A 138 2.74 2.75 10.03
N MET A 139 3.10 1.52 9.62
CA MET A 139 4.50 1.08 9.50
C MET A 139 5.36 2.02 8.63
N TRP A 140 4.76 2.71 7.65
CA TRP A 140 5.45 3.64 6.75
C TRP A 140 5.47 5.10 7.25
N GLY A 141 4.94 5.38 8.45
CA GLY A 141 4.86 6.72 9.02
C GLY A 141 3.63 7.52 8.57
N PHE A 142 2.61 6.88 8.00
CA PHE A 142 1.34 7.55 7.72
C PHE A 142 0.49 7.65 8.99
N SER A 143 -0.19 8.79 9.16
CA SER A 143 -1.15 9.00 10.25
C SER A 143 -2.55 9.28 9.69
N PHE A 144 -3.56 8.86 10.45
CA PHE A 144 -4.96 8.84 10.03
C PHE A 144 -5.87 9.37 11.13
N SER A 145 -6.99 9.99 10.73
CA SER A 145 -8.04 10.36 11.67
C SER A 145 -8.74 9.13 12.26
N GLU A 146 -9.31 9.28 13.45
CA GLU A 146 -10.11 8.22 14.08
C GLU A 146 -11.31 7.81 13.22
N LYS A 147 -11.90 8.74 12.47
CA LYS A 147 -13.01 8.44 11.56
C LYS A 147 -12.57 7.52 10.41
N ALA A 148 -11.38 7.73 9.83
CA ALA A 148 -10.87 6.86 8.79
C ALA A 148 -10.57 5.44 9.31
N LYS A 149 -9.99 5.34 10.51
CA LYS A 149 -9.78 4.04 11.18
C LYS A 149 -11.10 3.31 11.44
N GLN A 150 -12.12 4.02 11.95
CA GLN A 150 -13.45 3.44 12.16
C GLN A 150 -14.11 2.99 10.85
N GLN A 151 -13.93 3.73 9.76
CA GLN A 151 -14.41 3.31 8.44
C GLN A 151 -13.75 2.01 7.98
N VAL A 152 -12.45 1.82 8.21
CA VAL A 152 -11.76 0.58 7.88
C VAL A 152 -12.24 -0.58 8.76
N VAL A 153 -12.44 -0.35 10.07
CA VAL A 153 -13.05 -1.34 10.97
C VAL A 153 -14.41 -1.80 10.46
N ALA A 154 -15.23 -0.86 9.96
CA ALA A 154 -16.54 -1.17 9.39
C ALA A 154 -16.49 -2.02 8.10
N LEU A 155 -15.34 -2.08 7.40
CA LEU A 155 -15.16 -2.97 6.25
C LEU A 155 -14.97 -4.44 6.67
N ASN A 156 -14.70 -4.72 7.95
CA ASN A 156 -14.54 -6.07 8.52
C ASN A 156 -13.51 -6.93 7.74
N LEU A 157 -12.34 -6.35 7.48
CA LEU A 157 -11.28 -6.98 6.70
C LEU A 157 -10.23 -7.63 7.61
N THR A 158 -9.60 -8.69 7.12
CA THR A 158 -8.41 -9.26 7.78
C THR A 158 -7.25 -8.26 7.73
N PRO A 159 -6.50 -8.05 8.83
CA PRO A 159 -5.31 -7.20 8.82
C PRO A 159 -4.28 -7.62 7.78
N MET A 160 -3.68 -6.65 7.08
CA MET A 160 -2.52 -6.91 6.23
C MET A 160 -1.30 -7.21 7.12
N PRO A 161 -0.60 -8.34 6.90
CA PRO A 161 0.61 -8.66 7.65
C PRO A 161 1.71 -7.59 7.48
N LEU A 162 2.49 -7.34 8.53
CA LEU A 162 3.68 -6.49 8.48
C LEU A 162 4.85 -7.27 7.88
N THR A 163 4.73 -7.52 6.58
CA THR A 163 5.69 -8.27 5.78
C THR A 163 6.30 -7.35 4.72
N TYR A 164 7.60 -7.44 4.56
CA TYR A 164 8.34 -6.84 3.46
C TYR A 164 8.82 -7.94 2.52
N PHE A 165 8.98 -7.63 1.24
CA PHE A 165 9.47 -8.58 0.24
C PHE A 165 10.86 -8.16 -0.19
N ALA A 166 11.84 -9.02 0.12
CA ALA A 166 13.21 -8.80 -0.27
C ALA A 166 13.36 -9.00 -1.78
N SER A 167 14.05 -8.06 -2.41
CA SER A 167 14.38 -8.06 -3.83
C SER A 167 15.74 -7.41 -4.01
N SER A 168 16.54 -7.92 -4.95
CA SER A 168 17.65 -7.18 -5.54
C SER A 168 17.13 -5.89 -6.19
N ASN A 169 18.03 -4.95 -6.51
CA ASN A 169 17.64 -3.62 -6.97
C ASN A 169 16.74 -3.61 -8.21
N THR A 170 16.78 -4.66 -9.03
CA THR A 170 15.97 -4.83 -10.25
C THR A 170 15.14 -6.12 -10.25
N GLY A 171 15.35 -7.03 -9.28
CA GLY A 171 14.71 -8.34 -9.20
C GLY A 171 13.18 -8.28 -9.16
N TYR A 172 12.61 -7.22 -8.57
CA TYR A 172 11.17 -7.00 -8.48
C TYR A 172 10.50 -6.87 -9.85
N CYS A 173 11.23 -6.45 -10.88
CA CYS A 173 10.70 -6.45 -12.24
C CYS A 173 10.77 -7.82 -12.91
N LEU A 174 11.55 -8.75 -12.36
CA LEU A 174 11.92 -10.00 -13.01
C LEU A 174 11.23 -11.18 -12.29
N ASN A 175 12.01 -12.03 -11.65
CA ASN A 175 11.59 -13.27 -11.01
C ASN A 175 11.50 -13.19 -9.47
N GLU A 176 11.85 -12.06 -8.85
CA GLU A 176 11.85 -11.94 -7.37
C GLU A 176 10.55 -11.32 -6.82
N PHE A 177 9.60 -10.96 -7.70
CA PHE A 177 8.36 -10.29 -7.29
C PHE A 177 7.50 -11.19 -6.37
N ALA A 178 7.29 -10.71 -5.13
CA ALA A 178 6.51 -11.38 -4.09
C ALA A 178 7.01 -12.77 -3.66
N GLN A 179 8.29 -13.10 -3.89
CA GLN A 179 8.85 -14.44 -3.62
C GLN A 179 9.45 -14.60 -2.22
N THR A 180 10.08 -13.55 -1.69
CA THR A 180 10.89 -13.64 -0.45
C THR A 180 10.28 -12.75 0.64
N PRO A 181 9.20 -13.18 1.32
CA PRO A 181 8.64 -12.45 2.43
C PRO A 181 9.60 -12.47 3.64
N VAL A 182 9.72 -11.34 4.31
CA VAL A 182 10.46 -11.16 5.55
C VAL A 182 9.66 -10.30 6.52
N SER A 183 9.73 -10.62 7.80
CA SER A 183 8.99 -9.92 8.85
C SER A 183 9.59 -8.53 9.13
N ILE A 184 8.72 -7.56 9.45
CA ILE A 184 9.14 -6.25 10.00
C ILE A 184 8.91 -6.26 11.52
N ASP A 185 9.93 -6.70 12.25
CA ASP A 185 9.91 -7.03 13.68
C ASP A 185 11.07 -6.40 14.49
N GLY A 186 11.95 -5.65 13.82
CA GLY A 186 13.15 -5.05 14.44
C GLY A 186 14.30 -6.02 14.73
N GLN A 187 14.20 -7.27 14.28
CA GLN A 187 15.20 -8.32 14.55
C GLN A 187 15.64 -9.06 13.28
N THR A 188 14.71 -9.34 12.38
CA THR A 188 14.94 -10.03 11.11
C THR A 188 15.99 -9.27 10.28
N VAL A 189 16.99 -9.98 9.79
CA VAL A 189 18.05 -9.42 8.94
C VAL A 189 17.71 -9.55 7.46
N TRP A 190 18.32 -8.70 6.63
CA TRP A 190 18.15 -8.76 5.18
C TRP A 190 18.59 -10.14 4.64
N PRO A 191 17.75 -10.83 3.84
CA PRO A 191 17.99 -12.24 3.49
C PRO A 191 18.78 -12.45 2.19
N LEU A 192 18.99 -11.41 1.38
CA LEU A 192 19.69 -11.52 0.10
C LEU A 192 21.16 -11.09 0.23
N ASN A 193 22.06 -11.81 -0.42
CA ASN A 193 23.50 -11.50 -0.43
C ASN A 193 23.85 -10.46 -1.48
#